data_AF-A0ABD0PDT2-F1
#
_entry.id   AF-A0ABD0PDT2-F1
#
_cell.length_a   1.000
_cell.length_b   1.000
_cell.length_c   1.000
_cell.angle_alpha   90.00
_cell.angle_beta   90.00
_cell.angle_gamma   90.00
#
_symmetry.space_group_name_H-M   'P 1'
#
loop_
_entity.id
_entity.type
_entity.pdbx_description
1 polymer ?
#
loop_
_entity_poly.entity_id
_entity_poly.type
_entity_poly.pdbx_seq_one_letter_code
_entity_poly.pdbx_strand_id
1 'polypeptide(L)' 'CRYNPSQHAANCTKYYFVRQGDEEALKQALAYVGPISVAIDATRPQFILYRS' A
#
# COMPACT_ATOMS: atom_id res chain seq x y z
N CYS A 1 22.11 7.86 3.20
CA CYS A 1 21.85 6.60 2.45
C CYS A 1 23.02 5.66 2.69
N ARG A 2 22.77 4.42 3.14
CA ARG A 2 23.79 3.37 3.36
C ARG A 2 23.47 2.12 2.53
N TYR A 3 23.02 2.32 1.30
CA TYR A 3 22.64 1.23 0.41
C TYR A 3 23.87 0.42 0.01
N ASN A 4 23.81 -0.90 0.16
CA ASN A 4 24.84 -1.84 -0.27
C ASN A 4 24.23 -2.79 -1.31
N PRO A 5 24.61 -2.68 -2.60
CA PRO A 5 24.10 -3.54 -3.67
C PRO A 5 24.27 -5.05 -3.39
N SER A 6 25.34 -5.42 -2.68
CA SER A 6 25.65 -6.81 -2.32
C SER A 6 24.72 -7.38 -1.24
N GLN A 7 23.91 -6.54 -0.58
CA GLN A 7 22.95 -6.93 0.46
C GLN A 7 21.50 -6.58 0.09
N HIS A 8 21.20 -6.39 -1.21
CA HIS A 8 19.81 -6.17 -1.62
C HIS A 8 18.98 -7.46 -1.42
N ALA A 9 17.84 -7.34 -0.73
CA ALA A 9 16.98 -8.48 -0.41
C ALA A 9 15.87 -8.75 -1.43
N ALA A 10 15.47 -7.71 -2.18
CA ALA A 10 14.40 -7.79 -3.16
C ALA A 10 14.59 -6.76 -4.28
N ASN A 11 14.06 -7.07 -5.45
CA ASN A 11 14.02 -6.19 -6.61
C ASN A 11 12.56 -5.89 -6.99
N CYS A 12 12.27 -4.62 -7.26
CA CYS A 12 10.98 -4.21 -7.81
C CYS A 12 11.10 -4.12 -9.33
N THR A 13 10.37 -4.96 -10.05
CA THR A 13 10.42 -4.99 -11.53
C THR A 13 9.34 -4.11 -12.15
N LYS A 14 8.15 -4.05 -11.56
CA LYS A 14 6.98 -3.31 -12.04
C LYS A 14 6.08 -2.89 -10.88
N TYR A 15 5.30 -1.85 -11.10
CA TYR A 15 4.20 -1.43 -10.23
C TYR A 15 2.99 -1.09 -11.08
N TYR A 16 1.81 -1.21 -10.47
CA TYR A 16 0.53 -0.94 -11.09
C TYR A 16 -0.33 -0.11 -10.12
N PHE A 17 -1.24 0.69 -10.68
CA PHE A 17 -2.19 1.46 -9.91
C PHE A 17 -3.59 0.90 -10.11
N VAL A 18 -4.35 0.83 -9.01
CA VAL A 18 -5.79 0.66 -9.07
C VAL A 18 -6.41 2.00 -9.48
N ARG A 19 -7.53 1.97 -10.21
CA ARG A 19 -8.25 3.18 -10.58
C ARG A 19 -8.66 3.95 -9.31
N GLN A 20 -8.46 5.26 -9.33
CA GLN A 20 -8.79 6.11 -8.20
C GLN A 20 -10.30 6.05 -7.92
N GLY A 21 -10.67 5.82 -6.66
CA GLY A 21 -12.07 5.75 -6.22
C GLY A 21 -12.80 4.45 -6.58
N ASP A 22 -12.14 3.49 -7.23
CA ASP A 22 -12.74 2.20 -7.60
C ASP A 22 -12.49 1.15 -6.49
N GLU A 23 -13.36 1.16 -5.47
CA GLU A 23 -13.24 0.25 -4.33
C GLU A 23 -13.48 -1.22 -4.69
N GLU A 24 -14.30 -1.51 -5.72
CA GLU A 24 -14.50 -2.88 -6.21
C GLU A 24 -13.24 -3.41 -6.90
N ALA A 25 -12.58 -2.58 -7.72
CA ALA A 25 -11.28 -2.94 -8.27
C ALA A 25 -10.22 -3.11 -7.17
N LEU A 26 -10.24 -2.28 -6.12
CA LEU A 26 -9.34 -2.42 -4.97
C LEU A 26 -9.58 -3.73 -4.22
N LYS A 27 -10.83 -4.09 -3.97
CA LYS A 27 -11.22 -5.34 -3.32
C LYS A 27 -10.77 -6.56 -4.13
N GLN A 28 -10.98 -6.55 -5.44
CA GLN A 28 -10.51 -7.61 -6.33
C GLN A 28 -8.98 -7.70 -6.32
N ALA A 29 -8.29 -6.56 -6.41
CA ALA A 29 -6.84 -6.54 -6.41
C ALA A 29 -6.27 -7.04 -5.07
N LEU A 30 -6.88 -6.70 -3.93
CA LEU A 30 -6.49 -7.25 -2.62
C LEU A 30 -6.64 -8.78 -2.58
N ALA A 31 -7.72 -9.32 -3.14
CA ALA A 31 -7.99 -10.75 -3.16
C ALA A 31 -7.01 -11.54 -4.07
N TYR A 32 -6.65 -10.98 -5.22
CA TYR A 32 -5.87 -11.70 -6.23
C TYR A 32 -4.37 -11.37 -6.25
N VAL A 33 -3.97 -10.15 -5.88
CA VAL A 33 -2.57 -9.70 -5.92
C VAL A 33 -1.93 -9.77 -4.53
N GLY A 34 -2.68 -9.41 -3.49
CA GLY A 34 -2.21 -9.36 -2.10
C GLY A 34 -2.22 -7.94 -1.53
N PRO A 35 -1.35 -7.62 -0.55
CA PRO A 35 -1.33 -6.32 0.09
C PRO A 35 -1.09 -5.16 -0.90
N ILE A 36 -1.91 -4.12 -0.82
CA ILE A 36 -1.83 -2.94 -1.70
C ILE A 36 -1.53 -1.71 -0.86
N SER A 37 -0.55 -0.91 -1.29
CA SER A 37 -0.25 0.39 -0.70
C SER A 37 -1.35 1.41 -1.01
N VAL A 38 -1.91 2.04 0.02
CA VAL A 38 -2.96 3.06 -0.11
C VAL A 38 -2.62 4.30 0.72
N ALA A 39 -3.16 5.45 0.30
CA ALA A 39 -3.09 6.68 1.08
C ALA A 39 -4.45 6.95 1.73
N ILE A 40 -4.42 7.38 2.99
CA ILE A 40 -5.61 7.72 3.78
C ILE A 40 -5.40 9.07 4.50
N ASP A 41 -6.49 9.78 4.77
CA ASP A 41 -6.47 10.95 5.64
C ASP A 41 -6.47 10.51 7.11
N ALA A 42 -5.28 10.50 7.72
CA ALA A 42 -5.08 10.16 9.12
C ALA A 42 -5.05 11.38 10.06
N THR A 43 -5.41 12.58 9.59
CA THR A 43 -5.28 13.82 10.39
C THR A 43 -6.34 13.97 11.48
N ARG A 44 -7.41 13.17 11.43
CA ARG A 44 -8.58 13.30 12.31
C ARG A 44 -8.30 12.66 13.67
N PRO A 45 -8.62 13.33 14.81
CA PRO A 45 -8.43 12.75 16.15
C PRO A 45 -9.15 11.42 16.37
N GLN A 46 -10.30 11.22 15.70
CA GLN A 46 -11.04 9.95 15.74
C GLN A 46 -10.24 8.78 15.17
N PHE A 47 -9.41 9.03 14.15
CA PHE A 47 -8.55 8.02 13.55
C PHE A 47 -7.33 7.75 14.44
N ILE A 48 -6.73 8.80 15.00
CA ILE A 48 -5.57 8.70 15.91
C ILE A 48 -5.93 7.93 17.18
N LEU A 49 -7.11 8.17 17.73
CA LEU A 49 -7.62 7.56 18.96
C LEU A 49 -8.50 6.33 18.69
N TYR A 50 -8.49 5.80 17.47
CA TYR A 50 -9.28 4.64 17.12
C TYR A 50 -8.88 3.42 17.95
N ARG A 51 -9.86 2.79 18.61
CA ARG A 51 -9.69 1.57 19.40
C ARG A 51 -10.89 0.65 19.15
N SER A 52 -10.61 -0.65 18.99
CA SER A 52 -11.59 -1.73 18.77
C SER A 52 -12.44 -2.03 20.00
#